data_AF-A0A5D2I884-F1
#
_entry.id   AF-A0A5D2I884-F1
#
_cell.length_a   1.000
_cell.length_b   1.000
_cell.length_c   1.000
_cell.angle_alpha   90.00
_cell.angle_beta   90.00
_cell.angle_gamma   90.00
#
_symmetry.space_group_name_H-M   'P 1'
#
loop_
_entity.id
_entity.type
_entity.pdbx_description
1 polymer ?
#
loop_
_entity_poly.entity_id
_entity_poly.type
_entity_poly.pdbx_seq_one_letter_code
_entity_poly.pdbx_strand_id
1 'polypeptide(L)'
;MQAIVAGSGGSGVLVSMLRILTKAVFPQDADGLRKSAYLYFFTSIVFMVICIVLYNVAHKLPIMQYYEELKAEDVKEEKAEKGPMTGPVWRATLWNIVGTVKWYGFGIVLIYVVTLSIFPGYITEDVHSLVLKDWYPVLLITGYNVFDLVGKSLTAVYLLKNEKVAISACVVRLLFFPLFIGCLHGPQLFRTEFSVSLLTCLLGLTNGYLTSVLMIMAPKSVQIQHAETSGIVMVLFLVVGLASGSVIAWFWVI
;
A
#
# COMPACT_ATOMS: atom_id res chain seq x y z
N MET A 1 -1.03 6.11 12.20
CA MET A 1 -0.54 5.28 11.09
C MET A 1 -1.38 4.03 10.84
N GLN A 2 -1.59 3.15 11.82
CA GLN A 2 -2.31 1.88 11.60
C GLN A 2 -3.70 2.04 10.96
N ALA A 3 -4.53 2.98 11.43
CA ALA A 3 -5.85 3.23 10.84
C ALA A 3 -5.79 3.65 9.36
N ILE A 4 -4.79 4.47 9.00
CA ILE A 4 -4.56 4.93 7.61
C ILE A 4 -4.16 3.74 6.74
N VAL A 5 -3.22 2.93 7.22
CA VAL A 5 -2.73 1.78 6.45
C VAL A 5 -3.82 0.71 6.33
N ALA A 6 -4.55 0.37 7.39
CA ALA A 6 -5.69 -0.54 7.33
C ALA A 6 -6.80 -0.03 6.41
N GLY A 7 -7.11 1.27 6.46
CA GLY A 7 -8.07 1.91 5.55
C GLY A 7 -7.68 1.76 4.07
N SER A 8 -6.39 1.85 3.75
CA SER A 8 -5.89 1.63 2.38
C SER A 8 -6.08 0.19 1.88
N GLY A 9 -6.00 -0.81 2.78
CA GLY A 9 -6.30 -2.20 2.42
C GLY A 9 -7.80 -2.43 2.27
N GLY A 10 -8.60 -1.82 3.16
CA GLY A 10 -10.06 -1.91 3.15
C GLY A 10 -10.67 -1.37 1.87
N SER A 11 -10.17 -0.23 1.38
CA SER A 11 -10.62 0.33 0.10
C SER A 11 -10.33 -0.60 -1.08
N GLY A 12 -9.18 -1.28 -1.11
CA GLY A 12 -8.86 -2.27 -2.15
C GLY A 12 -9.84 -3.45 -2.19
N VAL A 13 -10.23 -3.96 -1.02
CA VAL A 13 -11.25 -5.03 -0.92
C VAL A 13 -12.63 -4.52 -1.37
N LEU A 14 -13.04 -3.33 -0.95
CA LEU A 14 -14.31 -2.72 -1.37
C LEU A 14 -14.39 -2.53 -2.89
N VAL A 15 -13.31 -2.02 -3.50
CA VAL A 15 -13.24 -1.87 -4.97
C VAL A 15 -13.30 -3.23 -5.67
N SER A 16 -12.64 -4.25 -5.10
CA SER A 16 -12.69 -5.62 -5.64
C SER A 16 -14.09 -6.22 -5.57
N MET A 17 -14.79 -6.04 -4.43
CA MET A 17 -16.18 -6.47 -4.26
C MET A 17 -17.11 -5.76 -5.27
N LEU A 18 -16.95 -4.45 -5.43
CA LEU A 18 -17.71 -3.66 -6.39
C LEU A 18 -17.48 -4.17 -7.84
N ARG A 19 -16.23 -4.54 -8.17
CA ARG A 19 -15.90 -5.12 -9.48
C ARG A 19 -16.52 -6.50 -9.68
N ILE A 20 -16.54 -7.35 -8.66
CA ILE A 20 -17.20 -8.66 -8.72
C ILE A 20 -18.70 -8.48 -8.93
N LEU A 21 -19.35 -7.62 -8.15
CA LEU A 21 -20.79 -7.37 -8.24
C LEU A 21 -21.18 -6.80 -9.60
N THR A 22 -20.46 -5.79 -10.08
CA THR A 22 -20.74 -5.18 -11.39
C THR A 22 -20.55 -6.17 -12.53
N LYS A 23 -19.52 -7.02 -12.49
CA LYS A 23 -19.31 -8.06 -13.49
C LYS A 23 -20.37 -9.17 -13.43
N ALA A 24 -20.89 -9.49 -12.24
CA ALA A 24 -21.94 -10.50 -12.07
C ALA A 24 -23.32 -10.00 -12.52
N VAL A 25 -23.61 -8.71 -12.30
CA VAL A 25 -24.94 -8.12 -12.55
C VAL A 25 -25.09 -7.59 -13.97
N PHE A 26 -24.05 -7.02 -14.56
CA PHE A 26 -24.13 -6.39 -15.87
C PHE A 26 -23.52 -7.25 -16.98
N PRO A 27 -24.18 -7.32 -18.16
CA PRO A 27 -23.60 -7.96 -19.33
C PRO A 27 -22.33 -7.24 -19.76
N GLN A 28 -21.38 -7.96 -20.38
CA GLN A 28 -20.09 -7.41 -20.80
C GLN A 28 -20.16 -6.70 -22.18
N ASP A 29 -21.34 -6.21 -22.55
CA ASP A 29 -21.56 -5.38 -23.75
C ASP A 29 -21.32 -3.91 -23.44
N ALA A 30 -21.15 -3.07 -24.47
CA ALA A 30 -20.85 -1.64 -24.32
C ALA A 30 -21.84 -0.91 -23.38
N ASP A 31 -23.13 -1.22 -23.48
CA ASP A 31 -24.15 -0.63 -22.60
C ASP A 31 -24.08 -1.15 -21.15
N GLY A 32 -23.71 -2.42 -20.95
CA GLY A 32 -23.53 -2.99 -19.62
C GLY A 32 -22.27 -2.46 -18.92
N LEU A 33 -21.16 -2.31 -19.65
CA LEU A 33 -19.95 -1.65 -19.15
C LEU A 33 -20.22 -0.19 -18.77
N ARG A 34 -21.02 0.53 -19.58
CA ARG A 34 -21.39 1.92 -19.27
C ARG A 34 -22.24 2.02 -18.00
N LYS A 35 -23.21 1.12 -17.81
CA LYS A 35 -24.01 1.04 -16.56
C LYS A 35 -23.13 0.71 -15.34
N SER A 36 -22.20 -0.23 -15.50
CA SER A 36 -21.19 -0.56 -14.47
C SER A 36 -20.35 0.67 -14.09
N ALA A 37 -19.90 1.45 -15.08
CA ALA A 37 -19.15 2.68 -14.84
C ALA A 37 -19.97 3.73 -14.08
N TYR A 38 -21.24 3.94 -14.46
CA TYR A 38 -22.12 4.86 -13.71
C TYR A 38 -22.29 4.44 -12.25
N LEU A 39 -22.48 3.14 -11.98
CA LEU A 39 -22.60 2.63 -10.62
C LEU A 39 -21.29 2.83 -9.83
N TYR A 40 -20.13 2.63 -10.47
CA TYR A 40 -18.83 2.87 -9.86
C TYR A 40 -18.64 4.34 -9.47
N PHE A 41 -18.88 5.28 -10.39
CA PHE A 41 -18.76 6.71 -10.12
C PHE A 41 -19.77 7.19 -9.08
N PHE A 42 -21.02 6.72 -9.14
CA PHE A 42 -22.04 7.06 -8.15
C PHE A 42 -21.64 6.61 -6.74
N THR A 43 -21.20 5.36 -6.60
CA THR A 43 -20.71 4.83 -5.32
C THR A 43 -19.52 5.65 -4.81
N SER A 44 -18.62 6.06 -5.70
CA SER A 44 -17.45 6.86 -5.34
C SER A 44 -17.83 8.26 -4.83
N ILE A 45 -18.81 8.91 -5.46
CA ILE A 45 -19.34 10.22 -5.03
C ILE A 45 -19.96 10.10 -3.63
N VAL A 46 -20.78 9.08 -3.39
CA VAL A 46 -21.40 8.85 -2.07
C VAL A 46 -20.32 8.67 -0.99
N PHE A 47 -19.32 7.82 -1.24
CA PHE A 47 -18.20 7.65 -0.32
C PHE A 47 -17.44 8.96 -0.06
N MET A 48 -17.19 9.75 -1.10
CA MET A 48 -16.49 11.04 -0.96
C MET A 48 -17.27 12.02 -0.08
N VAL A 49 -18.60 12.10 -0.23
CA VAL A 49 -19.46 12.91 0.64
C VAL A 49 -19.38 12.42 2.09
N ILE A 50 -19.43 11.12 2.33
CA ILE A 50 -19.26 10.53 3.67
C ILE A 50 -17.91 10.92 4.26
N CYS A 51 -16.81 10.82 3.49
CA CYS A 51 -15.48 11.23 3.94
C CYS A 51 -15.42 12.71 4.33
N ILE A 52 -16.06 13.60 3.57
CA ILE A 52 -16.13 15.04 3.91
C ILE A 52 -16.85 15.26 5.23
N VAL A 53 -17.99 14.60 5.45
CA VAL A 53 -18.74 14.70 6.70
C VAL A 53 -17.91 14.17 7.88
N LEU A 54 -17.30 13.00 7.74
CA LEU A 54 -16.47 12.40 8.78
C LEU A 54 -15.24 13.28 9.11
N TYR A 55 -14.60 13.89 8.11
CA TYR A 55 -13.49 14.80 8.33
C TYR A 55 -13.88 16.01 9.18
N ASN A 56 -15.03 16.63 8.88
CA ASN A 56 -15.54 17.77 9.64
C ASN A 56 -15.92 17.40 11.09
N VAL A 57 -16.36 16.16 11.32
CA VAL A 57 -16.67 15.65 12.67
C VAL A 57 -15.39 15.26 13.43
N ALA A 58 -14.39 14.71 12.74
CA ALA A 58 -13.17 14.21 13.37
C ALA A 58 -12.41 15.28 14.17
N HIS A 59 -12.36 16.52 13.66
CA HIS A 59 -11.76 17.66 14.36
C HIS A 59 -12.47 18.07 15.66
N LYS A 60 -13.73 17.64 15.85
CA LYS A 60 -14.48 17.89 17.08
C LYS A 60 -14.33 16.77 18.11
N LEU A 61 -13.60 15.70 17.80
CA LEU A 61 -13.39 14.62 18.75
C LEU A 61 -12.39 15.06 19.84
N PRO A 62 -12.67 14.77 21.12
CA PRO A 62 -11.84 15.22 22.24
C PRO A 62 -10.41 14.66 22.18
N ILE A 63 -10.25 13.46 21.61
CA ILE A 63 -8.93 12.83 21.40
C ILE A 63 -8.08 13.65 20.43
N MET A 64 -8.68 14.18 19.35
CA MET A 64 -7.93 14.94 18.35
C MET A 64 -7.45 16.27 18.94
N GLN A 65 -8.34 16.96 19.66
CA GLN A 65 -8.02 18.21 20.35
C GLN A 65 -6.88 18.03 21.36
N TYR A 66 -6.91 16.96 22.16
CA TYR A 66 -5.84 16.64 23.10
C TYR A 66 -4.46 16.48 22.43
N TYR A 67 -4.39 15.76 21.31
CA TYR A 67 -3.12 15.59 20.58
C TYR A 67 -2.66 16.87 19.89
N GLU A 68 -3.58 17.71 19.41
CA GLU A 68 -3.25 19.02 18.85
C GLU A 68 -2.67 19.97 19.90
N GLU A 69 -3.25 19.99 21.10
CA GLU A 69 -2.74 20.76 22.25
C GLU A 69 -1.34 20.29 22.65
N LEU A 70 -1.15 18.97 22.82
CA LEU A 70 0.15 18.38 23.18
C LEU A 70 1.23 18.75 22.16
N LYS A 71 0.90 18.70 20.87
CA LYS A 71 1.81 19.08 19.78
C LYS A 71 2.10 20.58 19.78
N ALA A 72 1.10 21.41 20.10
CA ALA A 72 1.28 22.86 20.18
C ALA A 72 2.18 23.27 21.35
N GLU A 73 2.12 22.58 22.48
CA GLU A 73 3.01 22.78 23.62
C GLU A 73 4.46 22.40 23.29
N ASP A 74 4.67 21.20 22.73
CA ASP A 74 6.00 20.69 22.35
C ASP A 74 6.69 21.60 21.31
N VAL A 75 5.93 22.12 20.34
CA VAL A 75 6.43 23.11 19.35
C VAL A 75 6.76 24.47 19.99
N LYS A 76 6.05 24.87 21.04
CA LYS A 76 6.34 26.13 21.76
C LYS A 76 7.61 26.03 22.58
N GLU A 77 7.80 24.93 23.32
CA GLU A 77 9.05 24.67 24.07
C GLU A 77 10.26 24.65 23.14
N GLU A 78 10.17 23.97 21.99
CA GLU A 78 11.28 23.89 21.06
C GLU A 78 11.61 25.25 20.40
N LYS A 79 10.59 26.05 20.05
CA LYS A 79 10.81 27.42 19.56
C LYS A 79 11.46 28.32 20.60
N ALA A 80 11.18 28.09 21.89
CA ALA A 80 11.81 28.82 22.98
C ALA A 80 13.28 28.41 23.17
N GLU A 81 13.62 27.12 23.00
CA GLU A 81 15.00 26.62 23.12
C GLU A 81 15.87 26.91 21.88
N LYS A 82 15.35 26.66 20.67
CA LYS A 82 16.15 26.67 19.41
C LYS A 82 15.98 27.94 18.58
N GLY A 83 15.09 28.85 18.99
CA GLY A 83 14.76 30.06 18.25
C GLY A 83 14.01 29.77 16.93
N PRO A 84 13.76 30.80 16.09
CA PRO A 84 13.05 30.61 14.83
C PRO A 84 13.87 29.77 13.84
N MET A 85 13.25 28.69 13.31
CA MET A 85 13.85 27.87 12.26
C MET A 85 14.16 28.70 11.02
N THR A 86 15.44 28.93 10.74
CA THR A 86 15.92 29.52 9.49
C THR A 86 15.95 28.46 8.38
N GLY A 87 15.83 28.87 7.11
CA GLY A 87 15.79 27.95 5.95
C GLY A 87 16.92 26.91 5.88
N PRO A 88 18.19 27.25 6.20
CA PRO A 88 19.29 26.27 6.26
C PRO A 88 19.11 25.23 7.36
N VAL A 89 18.62 25.63 8.54
CA VAL A 89 18.37 24.73 9.68
C VAL A 89 17.27 23.73 9.33
N TRP A 90 16.19 24.18 8.70
CA TRP A 90 15.12 23.28 8.25
C TRP A 90 15.61 22.23 7.25
N ARG A 91 16.46 22.60 6.28
CA ARG A 91 17.05 21.63 5.34
C ARG A 91 17.96 20.62 6.04
N ALA A 92 18.76 21.07 7.01
CA ALA A 92 19.61 20.18 7.80
C ALA A 92 18.77 19.16 8.60
N THR A 93 17.68 19.62 9.21
CA THR A 93 16.72 18.76 9.92
C THR A 93 16.06 17.75 8.98
N LEU A 94 15.61 18.18 7.80
CA LEU A 94 15.06 17.27 6.79
C LEU A 94 16.06 16.21 6.36
N TRP A 95 17.30 16.61 6.07
CA TRP A 95 18.34 15.67 5.67
C TRP A 95 18.66 14.66 6.77
N ASN A 96 18.62 15.11 8.02
CA ASN A 96 18.78 14.23 9.18
C ASN A 96 17.62 13.23 9.26
N ILE A 97 16.37 13.69 9.15
CA ILE A 97 15.17 12.82 9.13
C ILE A 97 15.29 11.77 8.01
N VAL A 98 15.59 12.20 6.78
CA VAL A 98 15.79 11.30 5.64
C VAL A 98 16.92 10.31 5.94
N GLY A 99 18.03 10.77 6.51
CA GLY A 99 19.16 9.94 6.94
C GLY A 99 18.77 8.87 7.97
N THR A 100 17.88 9.20 8.91
CA THR A 100 17.34 8.26 9.91
C THR A 100 16.40 7.22 9.28
N VAL A 101 15.52 7.64 8.36
CA VAL A 101 14.49 6.75 7.80
C VAL A 101 14.88 6.05 6.51
N LYS A 102 16.08 6.32 5.96
CA LYS A 102 16.52 5.84 4.64
C LYS A 102 16.36 4.34 4.43
N TRP A 103 16.60 3.53 5.46
CA TRP A 103 16.51 2.08 5.35
C TRP A 103 15.06 1.58 5.32
N TYR A 104 14.17 2.24 6.07
CA TYR A 104 12.73 2.02 5.97
C TYR A 104 12.22 2.43 4.60
N GLY A 105 12.64 3.61 4.11
CA GLY A 105 12.30 4.12 2.78
C GLY A 105 12.75 3.16 1.67
N PHE A 106 13.98 2.66 1.74
CA PHE A 106 14.50 1.64 0.83
C PHE A 106 13.64 0.36 0.85
N GLY A 107 13.28 -0.14 2.03
CA GLY A 107 12.39 -1.28 2.15
C GLY A 107 11.03 -1.05 1.48
N ILE A 108 10.42 0.12 1.66
CA ILE A 108 9.16 0.50 1.01
C ILE A 108 9.30 0.55 -0.51
N VAL A 109 10.33 1.22 -1.04
CA VAL A 109 10.58 1.28 -2.48
C VAL A 109 10.69 -0.14 -3.04
N LEU A 110 11.45 -1.01 -2.38
CA LEU A 110 11.64 -2.38 -2.82
C LEU A 110 10.35 -3.21 -2.80
N ILE A 111 9.54 -3.08 -1.75
CA ILE A 111 8.22 -3.74 -1.66
C ILE A 111 7.37 -3.38 -2.88
N TYR A 112 7.24 -2.09 -3.20
CA TYR A 112 6.37 -1.62 -4.27
C TYR A 112 6.95 -1.87 -5.67
N VAL A 113 8.28 -1.83 -5.83
CA VAL A 113 8.95 -2.23 -7.07
C VAL A 113 8.65 -3.69 -7.39
N VAL A 114 8.89 -4.61 -6.44
CA VAL A 114 8.62 -6.05 -6.63
C VAL A 114 7.13 -6.27 -6.92
N THR A 115 6.26 -5.62 -6.15
CA THR A 115 4.83 -5.87 -6.24
C THR A 115 4.25 -5.36 -7.56
N LEU A 116 4.51 -4.10 -7.94
CA LEU A 116 3.96 -3.50 -9.15
C LEU A 116 4.61 -3.98 -10.45
N SER A 117 5.86 -4.44 -10.40
CA SER A 117 6.48 -5.06 -11.57
C SER A 117 5.83 -6.38 -11.95
N ILE A 118 5.27 -7.10 -10.97
CA ILE A 118 4.64 -8.41 -11.17
C ILE A 118 3.12 -8.28 -11.33
N PHE A 119 2.46 -7.56 -10.42
CA PHE A 119 1.01 -7.47 -10.30
C PHE A 119 0.55 -6.00 -10.21
N PRO A 120 -0.53 -5.58 -10.90
CA PRO A 120 -1.44 -6.40 -11.69
C PRO A 120 -1.01 -6.65 -13.14
N GLY A 121 -0.26 -5.73 -13.78
CA GLY A 121 -0.06 -5.68 -15.24
C GLY A 121 0.18 -7.04 -15.90
N TYR A 122 1.38 -7.58 -15.71
CA TYR A 122 1.83 -8.83 -16.34
C TYR A 122 0.92 -10.03 -16.03
N ILE A 123 0.58 -10.26 -14.75
CA ILE A 123 -0.27 -11.39 -14.36
C ILE A 123 -1.67 -11.30 -14.96
N THR A 124 -2.24 -10.10 -15.08
CA THR A 124 -3.61 -9.93 -15.59
C THR A 124 -3.71 -10.00 -17.11
N GLU A 125 -2.64 -9.70 -17.84
CA GLU A 125 -2.59 -9.82 -19.30
C GLU A 125 -2.20 -11.22 -19.77
N ASP A 126 -1.15 -11.83 -19.21
CA ASP A 126 -0.56 -13.04 -19.78
C ASP A 126 -1.08 -14.37 -19.19
N VAL A 127 -1.76 -14.32 -18.03
CA VAL A 127 -2.26 -15.55 -17.39
C VAL A 127 -3.72 -15.78 -17.74
N HIS A 128 -3.93 -16.47 -18.87
CA HIS A 128 -5.26 -16.94 -19.27
C HIS A 128 -5.58 -18.31 -18.66
N SER A 129 -6.60 -18.32 -17.81
CA SER A 129 -7.21 -19.56 -17.31
C SER A 129 -8.21 -20.10 -18.33
N LEU A 130 -8.10 -21.38 -18.69
CA LEU A 130 -9.04 -22.06 -19.58
C LEU A 130 -10.42 -22.25 -18.92
N VAL A 131 -10.44 -22.35 -17.58
CA VAL A 131 -11.65 -22.62 -16.79
C VAL A 131 -12.37 -21.33 -16.39
N LEU A 132 -11.62 -20.35 -15.88
CA LEU A 132 -12.16 -19.11 -15.31
C LEU A 132 -12.19 -17.94 -16.33
N LYS A 133 -11.50 -18.05 -17.47
CA LYS A 133 -11.47 -17.03 -18.54
C LYS A 133 -11.28 -15.62 -17.94
N ASP A 134 -12.19 -14.69 -18.26
CA ASP A 134 -12.12 -13.29 -17.82
C ASP A 134 -12.39 -13.09 -16.31
N TRP A 135 -12.84 -14.11 -15.59
CA TRP A 135 -13.03 -14.05 -14.14
C TRP A 135 -11.72 -14.25 -13.38
N TYR A 136 -10.73 -14.90 -14.00
CA TYR A 136 -9.47 -15.21 -13.34
C TYR A 136 -8.70 -13.96 -12.88
N PRO A 137 -8.50 -12.91 -13.72
CA PRO A 137 -7.86 -11.67 -13.27
C PRO A 137 -8.63 -10.97 -12.14
N VAL A 138 -9.96 -11.01 -12.17
CA VAL A 138 -10.80 -10.37 -11.14
C VAL A 138 -10.65 -11.08 -9.80
N LEU A 139 -10.63 -12.41 -9.80
CA LEU A 139 -10.41 -13.22 -8.59
C LEU A 139 -8.99 -13.07 -8.06
N LEU A 140 -7.98 -13.00 -8.93
CA LEU A 140 -6.60 -12.74 -8.54
C LEU A 140 -6.44 -11.38 -7.85
N ILE A 141 -7.00 -10.31 -8.45
CA ILE A 141 -6.98 -8.97 -7.85
C ILE A 141 -7.69 -8.96 -6.50
N THR A 142 -8.82 -9.66 -6.41
CA THR A 142 -9.56 -9.79 -5.16
C THR A 142 -8.74 -10.54 -4.11
N GLY A 143 -8.12 -11.66 -4.47
CA GLY A 143 -7.24 -12.43 -3.59
C GLY A 143 -6.07 -11.58 -3.08
N TYR A 144 -5.38 -10.87 -3.98
CA TYR A 144 -4.33 -9.94 -3.61
C TYR A 144 -4.80 -8.91 -2.58
N ASN A 145 -5.92 -8.22 -2.84
CA ASN A 145 -6.42 -7.16 -1.97
C ASN A 145 -6.92 -7.69 -0.61
N VAL A 146 -7.55 -8.87 -0.57
CA VAL A 146 -7.97 -9.51 0.67
C VAL A 146 -6.76 -9.87 1.53
N PHE A 147 -5.75 -10.52 0.94
CA PHE A 147 -4.55 -10.90 1.67
C PHE A 147 -3.70 -9.67 2.07
N ASP A 148 -3.67 -8.62 1.25
CA ASP A 148 -3.06 -7.33 1.61
C ASP A 148 -3.74 -6.70 2.84
N LEU A 149 -5.07 -6.69 2.89
CA LEU A 149 -5.82 -6.25 4.08
C LEU A 149 -5.52 -7.12 5.30
N VAL A 150 -5.48 -8.45 5.14
CA VAL A 150 -5.11 -9.37 6.22
C VAL A 150 -3.71 -9.05 6.74
N GLY A 151 -2.73 -8.87 5.84
CA GLY A 151 -1.36 -8.51 6.17
C GLY A 151 -1.28 -7.20 6.95
N LYS A 152 -2.00 -6.18 6.50
CA LYS A 152 -2.07 -4.88 7.18
C LYS A 152 -2.70 -5.02 8.57
N SER A 153 -3.73 -5.84 8.69
CA SER A 153 -4.45 -6.09 9.94
C SER A 153 -3.62 -6.90 10.94
N LEU A 154 -2.76 -7.81 10.48
CA LEU A 154 -1.88 -8.61 11.35
C LEU A 154 -0.94 -7.74 12.18
N THR A 155 -0.58 -6.54 11.72
CA THR A 155 0.23 -5.60 12.50
C THR A 155 -0.46 -5.08 13.77
N ALA A 156 -1.79 -5.22 13.86
CA ALA A 156 -2.54 -4.98 15.09
C ALA A 156 -2.23 -6.00 16.19
N VAL A 157 -2.00 -7.25 15.78
CA VAL A 157 -1.77 -8.39 16.68
C VAL A 157 -0.28 -8.53 16.96
N TYR A 158 0.54 -8.50 15.91
CA TYR A 158 1.97 -8.66 15.99
C TYR A 158 2.69 -7.64 15.12
N LEU A 159 3.36 -6.69 15.78
CA LEU A 159 4.24 -5.71 15.13
C LEU A 159 5.69 -6.17 15.23
N LEU A 160 6.30 -6.52 14.11
CA LEU A 160 7.72 -6.81 14.04
C LEU A 160 8.51 -5.55 14.43
N LYS A 161 9.27 -5.61 15.53
CA LYS A 161 10.05 -4.48 16.06
C LYS A 161 11.49 -4.41 15.51
N ASN A 162 11.99 -5.51 14.95
CA ASN A 162 13.37 -5.61 14.49
C ASN A 162 13.52 -5.02 13.08
N GLU A 163 14.10 -3.83 12.98
CA GLU A 163 14.36 -3.13 11.71
C GLU A 163 15.13 -4.00 10.72
N LYS A 164 16.23 -4.62 11.15
CA LYS A 164 17.08 -5.46 10.28
C LYS A 164 16.29 -6.65 9.68
N VAL A 165 15.39 -7.24 10.47
CA VAL A 165 14.54 -8.36 10.03
C VAL A 165 13.46 -7.86 9.07
N ALA A 166 12.90 -6.67 9.31
CA ALA A 166 11.91 -6.08 8.40
C ALA A 166 12.54 -5.76 7.03
N ILE A 167 13.73 -5.17 7.02
CA ILE A 167 14.45 -4.85 5.77
C ILE A 167 14.90 -6.13 5.08
N SER A 168 15.45 -7.11 5.81
CA SER A 168 15.84 -8.39 5.19
C SER A 168 14.64 -9.10 4.58
N ALA A 169 13.47 -9.07 5.24
CA ALA A 169 12.23 -9.59 4.68
C ALA A 169 11.81 -8.85 3.39
N CYS A 170 12.07 -7.54 3.27
CA CYS A 170 11.86 -6.80 2.02
C CYS A 170 12.79 -7.29 0.91
N VAL A 171 14.06 -7.56 1.21
CA VAL A 171 15.03 -8.09 0.24
C VAL A 171 14.66 -9.50 -0.19
N VAL A 172 14.20 -10.35 0.73
CA VAL A 172 13.70 -11.70 0.43
C VAL A 172 12.53 -11.68 -0.55
N ARG A 173 11.75 -10.58 -0.64
CA ARG A 173 10.70 -10.43 -1.66
C ARG A 173 11.24 -10.50 -3.08
N LEU A 174 12.52 -10.23 -3.33
CA LEU A 174 13.12 -10.41 -4.65
C LEU A 174 13.00 -11.86 -5.15
N LEU A 175 12.85 -12.84 -4.24
CA LEU A 175 12.58 -14.23 -4.62
C LEU A 175 11.23 -14.42 -5.32
N PHE A 176 10.29 -13.48 -5.22
CA PHE A 176 9.05 -13.54 -6.00
C PHE A 176 9.33 -13.50 -7.50
N PHE A 177 10.35 -12.76 -7.98
CA PHE A 177 10.72 -12.74 -9.40
C PHE A 177 10.98 -14.14 -9.99
N PRO A 178 11.98 -14.92 -9.51
CA PRO A 178 12.23 -16.26 -10.03
C PRO A 178 11.07 -17.23 -9.77
N LEU A 179 10.31 -17.07 -8.68
CA LEU A 179 9.15 -17.91 -8.40
C LEU A 179 8.03 -17.70 -9.42
N PHE A 180 7.72 -16.44 -9.78
CA PHE A 180 6.73 -16.13 -10.81
C PHE A 180 7.23 -16.53 -12.20
N ILE A 181 8.50 -16.30 -12.54
CA ILE A 181 9.09 -16.79 -13.79
C ILE A 181 8.97 -18.31 -13.89
N GLY A 182 9.31 -19.04 -12.82
CA GLY A 182 9.20 -20.50 -12.77
C GLY A 182 7.76 -21.01 -12.88
N CYS A 183 6.78 -20.31 -12.31
CA CYS A 183 5.36 -20.68 -12.46
C CYS A 183 4.85 -20.45 -13.90
N LEU A 184 5.41 -19.48 -14.63
CA LEU A 184 4.92 -19.10 -15.97
C LEU A 184 5.66 -19.84 -17.10
N HIS A 185 6.98 -19.94 -17.00
CA HIS A 185 7.86 -20.52 -18.02
C HIS A 185 8.40 -21.92 -17.66
N GLY A 186 8.15 -22.40 -16.44
CA GLY A 186 8.66 -23.68 -15.95
C GLY A 186 7.86 -24.91 -16.43
N PRO A 187 8.18 -26.09 -15.87
CA PRO A 187 7.50 -27.35 -16.21
C PRO A 187 5.98 -27.26 -15.95
N GLN A 188 5.18 -28.00 -16.73
CA GLN A 188 3.71 -27.99 -16.65
C GLN A 188 3.14 -28.21 -15.23
N LEU A 189 3.89 -28.85 -14.33
CA LEU A 189 3.50 -29.06 -12.93
C LEU A 189 3.33 -27.75 -12.15
N PHE A 190 4.15 -26.73 -12.42
CA PHE A 190 4.12 -25.42 -11.75
C PHE A 190 3.24 -24.40 -12.47
N ARG A 191 2.91 -24.64 -13.75
CA ARG A 191 2.03 -23.79 -14.57
C ARG A 191 0.56 -24.06 -14.30
N THR A 192 0.18 -24.03 -13.03
CA THR A 192 -1.19 -24.22 -12.56
C THR A 192 -1.78 -22.91 -12.06
N GLU A 193 -3.06 -22.69 -12.36
CA GLU A 193 -3.83 -21.50 -11.95
C GLU A 193 -3.81 -21.31 -10.42
N PHE A 194 -3.79 -22.42 -9.69
CA PHE A 194 -3.68 -22.45 -8.24
C PHE A 194 -2.33 -21.89 -7.75
N SER A 195 -1.21 -22.26 -8.38
CA SER A 195 0.12 -21.80 -7.99
C SER A 195 0.27 -20.29 -8.15
N VAL A 196 -0.17 -19.74 -9.29
CA VAL A 196 -0.14 -18.28 -9.54
C VAL A 196 -1.07 -17.54 -8.57
N SER A 197 -2.26 -18.09 -8.29
CA SER A 197 -3.19 -17.51 -7.31
C SER A 197 -2.62 -17.52 -5.90
N LEU A 198 -2.03 -18.63 -5.46
CA LEU A 198 -1.42 -18.75 -4.15
C LEU A 198 -0.26 -17.77 -4.00
N LEU A 199 0.62 -17.68 -5.02
CA LEU A 199 1.76 -16.78 -4.99
C LEU A 199 1.32 -15.31 -5.01
N THR A 200 0.24 -14.98 -5.72
CA THR A 200 -0.38 -13.65 -5.73
C THR A 200 -0.97 -13.28 -4.36
N CYS A 201 -1.64 -14.23 -3.69
CA CYS A 201 -2.11 -14.04 -2.32
C CYS A 201 -0.95 -13.84 -1.33
N LEU A 202 0.13 -14.62 -1.45
CA LEU A 202 1.35 -14.44 -0.65
C LEU A 202 2.03 -13.09 -0.91
N LEU A 203 2.08 -12.66 -2.16
CA LEU A 203 2.58 -11.35 -2.56
C LEU A 203 1.79 -10.23 -1.89
N GLY A 204 0.44 -10.33 -1.88
CA GLY A 204 -0.47 -9.42 -1.19
C GLY A 204 -0.27 -9.42 0.33
N LEU A 205 -0.26 -10.60 0.97
CA LEU A 205 -0.09 -10.73 2.42
C LEU A 205 1.21 -10.07 2.91
N THR A 206 2.30 -10.40 2.24
CA THR A 206 3.63 -9.88 2.58
C THR A 206 3.75 -8.40 2.23
N ASN A 207 3.09 -7.91 1.17
CA ASN A 207 3.02 -6.49 0.82
C ASN A 207 2.35 -5.70 1.95
N GLY A 208 1.15 -6.15 2.35
CA GLY A 208 0.36 -5.49 3.38
C GLY A 208 1.05 -5.46 4.73
N TYR A 209 1.58 -6.61 5.16
CA TYR A 209 2.26 -6.73 6.46
C TYR A 209 3.53 -5.88 6.52
N LEU A 210 4.46 -6.02 5.57
CA LEU A 210 5.73 -5.29 5.60
C LEU A 210 5.54 -3.79 5.40
N THR A 211 4.60 -3.38 4.53
CA THR A 211 4.27 -1.95 4.36
C THR A 211 3.77 -1.35 5.67
N SER A 212 2.82 -2.00 6.34
CA SER A 212 2.33 -1.54 7.65
C SER A 212 3.45 -1.45 8.68
N VAL A 213 4.30 -2.48 8.77
CA VAL A 213 5.43 -2.50 9.70
C VAL A 213 6.36 -1.30 9.48
N LEU A 214 6.80 -1.05 8.24
CA LEU A 214 7.71 0.04 7.92
C LEU A 214 7.07 1.42 8.11
N MET A 215 5.81 1.60 7.67
CA MET A 215 5.06 2.85 7.86
C MET A 215 4.76 3.15 9.33
N ILE A 216 4.67 2.14 10.20
CA ILE A 216 4.47 2.34 11.64
C ILE A 216 5.82 2.60 12.35
N MET A 217 6.90 1.94 11.96
CA MET A 217 8.21 2.08 12.62
C MET A 217 8.94 3.37 12.25
N ALA A 218 8.87 3.84 11.01
CA ALA A 218 9.64 5.00 10.56
C ALA A 218 9.27 6.32 11.28
N PRO A 219 7.99 6.64 11.57
CA PRO A 219 7.66 7.81 12.39
C PRO A 219 8.06 7.65 13.87
N LYS A 220 8.24 6.42 14.35
CA LYS A 220 8.64 6.12 15.74
C LYS A 220 10.15 6.17 15.95
N SER A 221 10.95 6.16 14.88
CA SER A 221 12.41 6.28 14.97
C SER A 221 12.92 7.72 15.03
N VAL A 222 12.01 8.69 14.87
CA VAL A 222 12.29 10.13 14.99
C VAL A 222 11.55 10.72 16.20
N GLN A 223 11.96 11.92 16.63
CA GLN A 223 11.27 12.66 17.68
C GLN A 223 9.82 12.98 17.26
N ILE A 224 8.91 13.08 18.24
CA ILE A 224 7.46 13.26 18.01
C ILE A 224 7.17 14.46 17.11
N GLN A 225 7.94 15.54 17.28
CA GLN A 225 7.88 16.77 16.48
C GLN A 225 8.15 16.54 14.98
N HIS A 226 9.01 15.58 14.65
CA HIS A 226 9.40 15.25 13.27
C HIS A 226 8.66 14.01 12.72
N ALA A 227 7.84 13.34 13.53
CA ALA A 227 7.14 12.11 13.15
C ALA A 227 6.20 12.31 11.96
N GLU A 228 5.52 13.46 11.87
CA GLU A 228 4.67 13.80 10.73
C GLU A 228 5.51 13.95 9.45
N THR A 229 6.61 14.68 9.52
CA THR A 229 7.50 14.89 8.37
C THR A 229 8.13 13.58 7.91
N SER A 230 8.54 12.71 8.86
CA SER A 230 8.99 11.35 8.58
C SER A 230 7.92 10.54 7.83
N GLY A 231 6.66 10.60 8.29
CA GLY A 231 5.52 9.97 7.60
C GLY A 231 5.37 10.45 6.15
N ILE A 232 5.47 11.77 5.92
CA ILE A 232 5.40 12.35 4.56
C ILE A 232 6.56 11.84 3.69
N VAL A 233 7.78 11.84 4.21
CA VAL A 233 8.96 11.32 3.50
C VAL A 233 8.78 9.85 3.13
N MET A 234 8.21 9.03 4.03
CA MET A 234 7.92 7.62 3.74
C MET A 234 6.87 7.45 2.63
N VAL A 235 5.85 8.32 2.58
CA VAL A 235 4.87 8.32 1.48
C VAL A 235 5.53 8.72 0.15
N LEU A 236 6.49 9.65 0.16
CA LEU A 236 7.26 9.98 -1.06
C LEU A 236 8.06 8.76 -1.55
N PHE A 237 8.73 8.03 -0.67
CA PHE A 237 9.40 6.78 -1.03
C PHE A 237 8.44 5.74 -1.59
N LEU A 238 7.22 5.63 -1.02
CA LEU A 238 6.17 4.78 -1.56
C LEU A 238 5.82 5.17 -3.00
N VAL A 239 5.60 6.46 -3.28
CA VAL A 239 5.28 6.94 -4.64
C VAL A 239 6.43 6.67 -5.62
N VAL A 240 7.68 6.84 -5.21
CA VAL A 240 8.85 6.47 -6.02
C VAL A 240 8.86 4.97 -6.32
N GLY A 241 8.55 4.13 -5.32
CA GLY A 241 8.43 2.68 -5.49
C GLY A 241 7.32 2.28 -6.45
N LEU A 242 6.16 2.97 -6.39
CA LEU A 242 5.05 2.75 -7.32
C LEU A 242 5.48 3.09 -8.76
N ALA A 243 6.03 4.29 -8.97
CA ALA A 243 6.43 4.75 -10.30
C ALA A 243 7.51 3.85 -10.92
N SER A 244 8.55 3.52 -10.15
CA SER A 244 9.63 2.65 -10.63
C SER A 244 9.15 1.21 -10.87
N GLY A 245 8.30 0.66 -10.01
CA GLY A 245 7.68 -0.65 -10.21
C GLY A 245 6.84 -0.73 -11.48
N SER A 246 6.03 0.31 -11.76
CA SER A 246 5.25 0.39 -13.00
C SER A 246 6.12 0.46 -14.26
N VAL A 247 7.28 1.13 -14.22
CA VAL A 247 8.23 1.13 -15.35
C VAL A 247 8.85 -0.25 -15.52
N ILE A 248 9.25 -0.90 -14.41
CA ILE A 248 9.89 -2.22 -14.46
C ILE A 248 8.92 -3.30 -14.96
N ALA A 249 7.61 -3.14 -14.73
CA ALA A 249 6.58 -4.04 -15.24
C ALA A 249 6.67 -4.27 -16.76
N TRP A 250 7.11 -3.28 -17.53
CA TRP A 250 7.25 -3.39 -18.99
C TRP A 250 8.30 -4.41 -19.42
N PHE A 251 9.34 -4.64 -18.60
CA PHE A 251 10.37 -5.64 -18.91
C PHE A 251 9.87 -7.07 -18.87
N TRP A 252 8.70 -7.33 -18.26
CA TRP A 252 8.09 -8.66 -18.28
C TRP A 252 7.37 -8.95 -19.61
N VAL A 253 6.98 -7.90 -20.34
CA VAL A 253 6.24 -7.99 -21.60
C VAL A 253 7.19 -8.07 -22.81
N ILE A 254 8.45 -7.66 -22.66
CA ILE A 254 9.52 -7.73 -23.67
C ILE A 254 10.18 -9.10 -23.62
#